data_AF-A0AAD9WLS2-F1
#
_entry.id   AF-A0AAD9WLS2-F1
#
_cell.length_a   1.000
_cell.length_b   1.000
_cell.length_c   1.000
_cell.angle_alpha   90.00
_cell.angle_beta   90.00
_cell.angle_gamma   90.00
#
_symmetry.space_group_name_H-M   'P 1'
#
loop_
_entity.id
_entity.type
_entity.pdbx_description
1 polymer ?
#
loop_
_entity_poly.entity_id
_entity_poly.type
_entity_poly.pdbx_seq_one_letter_code
_entity_poly.pdbx_strand_id
1 'polypeptide(L)'
;MADQGIVMREYRKGNWTVSETMVLIEAKQMDDERRMKRSSGESTSEGRTKPAELRWKWVEDFCWRKGCLRSQNQCNDKWDNLMRDYKKVRDYERKIAEKVGEDHNLLSYWHMEKNLRKDNNLPSNMLHHIYQALLNVVEKKGIQRTAVPVPVAAGGSGGSTTPNIPGYVVERSMSNVQPPLPPNLLQHQLTAPIPILALPPPPPPPPPPPPPPPLPYSQPVPTMCDSSDSDTSEYSDSPAKRRKRGGGNGEGTSGTANASTSHEVGTAISKSASIIAEALQACEEREERRHRDLVSLHERRLEIEKSKTEINKQGINGLVDAINKLANSILALASNKNQSSSPN
;
A
#
# COMPACT_ATOMS: atom_id res chain seq x y z
N MET A 1 -11.23 -24.58 17.68
CA MET A 1 -11.44 -23.42 16.78
C MET A 1 -10.26 -22.50 16.95
N ALA A 2 -9.58 -22.19 15.84
CA ALA A 2 -8.22 -21.68 15.81
C ALA A 2 -8.04 -20.32 16.50
N ASP A 3 -7.00 -20.28 17.32
CA ASP A 3 -6.41 -19.10 17.92
C ASP A 3 -5.91 -18.15 16.83
N GLN A 4 -6.53 -16.97 16.69
CA GLN A 4 -5.98 -15.87 15.92
C GLN A 4 -5.31 -14.92 16.90
N GLY A 5 -4.18 -15.36 17.45
CA GLY A 5 -3.19 -14.44 17.98
C GLY A 5 -2.88 -13.40 16.91
N ILE A 6 -2.64 -12.16 17.31
CA ILE A 6 -2.15 -11.11 16.43
C ILE A 6 -0.78 -11.59 15.94
N VAL A 7 -0.74 -12.32 14.83
CA VAL A 7 0.50 -12.77 14.23
C VAL A 7 1.17 -11.51 13.72
N MET A 8 2.17 -11.02 14.45
CA MET A 8 3.04 -9.95 13.98
C MET A 8 3.63 -10.43 12.66
N ARG A 9 3.24 -9.76 11.57
CA ARG A 9 3.74 -10.08 10.23
C ARG A 9 5.25 -9.82 10.21
N GLU A 10 6.03 -10.89 10.13
CA GLU A 10 7.46 -10.78 9.92
C GLU A 10 7.75 -10.45 8.45
N TYR A 11 8.22 -9.23 8.19
CA TYR A 11 8.54 -8.78 6.84
C TYR A 11 9.97 -9.09 6.46
N ARG A 12 10.15 -9.59 5.24
CA ARG A 12 11.46 -9.83 4.65
C ARG A 12 12.21 -8.53 4.42
N LYS A 13 13.45 -8.49 4.90
CA LYS A 13 14.41 -7.42 4.65
C LYS A 13 15.37 -7.84 3.52
N GLY A 14 15.91 -6.87 2.78
CA GLY A 14 16.90 -7.08 1.74
C GLY A 14 16.37 -7.01 0.29
N ASN A 15 17.18 -7.51 -0.64
CA ASN A 15 16.99 -7.32 -2.07
C ASN A 15 15.69 -7.92 -2.59
N TRP A 16 15.06 -7.22 -3.54
CA TRP A 16 13.87 -7.71 -4.21
C TRP A 16 14.22 -8.76 -5.25
N THR A 17 13.60 -9.91 -5.14
CA THR A 17 13.65 -10.95 -6.16
C THR A 17 12.75 -10.61 -7.33
N VAL A 18 12.99 -11.27 -8.47
CA VAL A 18 12.15 -11.15 -9.66
C VAL A 18 10.72 -11.60 -9.36
N SER A 19 10.56 -12.74 -8.68
CA SER A 19 9.23 -13.27 -8.32
C SER A 19 8.44 -12.32 -7.43
N GLU A 20 9.07 -11.76 -6.38
CA GLU A 20 8.43 -10.74 -5.53
C GLU A 20 8.00 -9.50 -6.33
N THR A 21 8.84 -9.07 -7.28
CA THR A 21 8.52 -7.92 -8.14
C THR A 21 7.34 -8.23 -9.06
N MET A 22 7.27 -9.44 -9.62
CA MET A 22 6.15 -9.89 -10.45
C MET A 22 4.84 -9.95 -9.65
N VAL A 23 4.88 -10.46 -8.41
CA VAL A 23 3.72 -10.48 -7.50
C VAL A 23 3.22 -9.06 -7.22
N LEU A 24 4.13 -8.10 -6.99
CA LEU A 24 3.77 -6.69 -6.79
C LEU A 24 3.09 -6.09 -8.03
N ILE A 25 3.58 -6.40 -9.24
CA ILE A 25 2.97 -5.93 -10.49
C ILE A 25 1.57 -6.54 -10.67
N GLU A 26 1.41 -7.84 -10.42
CA GLU A 26 0.10 -8.52 -10.43
C GLU A 26 -0.86 -7.87 -9.41
N ALA A 27 -0.39 -7.59 -8.19
CA ALA A 27 -1.17 -6.90 -7.17
C ALA A 27 -1.65 -5.52 -7.65
N LYS A 28 -0.78 -4.77 -8.32
CA LYS A 28 -1.10 -3.44 -8.87
C LYS A 28 -2.06 -3.51 -10.06
N GLN A 29 -1.97 -4.55 -10.88
CA GLN A 29 -2.95 -4.82 -11.94
C GLN A 29 -4.35 -5.04 -11.35
N MET A 30 -4.46 -5.93 -10.36
CA MET A 30 -5.72 -6.23 -9.68
C MET A 30 -6.26 -5.03 -8.88
N ASP A 31 -5.38 -4.18 -8.34
CA ASP A 31 -5.76 -2.91 -7.72
C ASP A 31 -6.37 -1.94 -8.73
N ASP A 32 -5.73 -1.77 -9.90
CA ASP A 32 -6.28 -0.92 -10.96
C ASP A 32 -7.60 -1.48 -11.54
N GLU A 33 -7.74 -2.79 -11.71
CA GLU A 33 -8.99 -3.41 -12.18
C GLU A 33 -10.15 -3.22 -11.19
N ARG A 34 -9.91 -3.38 -9.89
CA ARG A 34 -10.91 -3.08 -8.84
C ARG A 34 -11.30 -1.61 -8.83
N ARG A 35 -10.39 -0.71 -9.21
CA ARG A 35 -10.69 0.72 -9.34
C ARG A 35 -11.50 1.02 -10.60
N MET A 36 -11.16 0.39 -11.73
CA MET A 36 -11.86 0.58 -12.99
C MET A 36 -13.31 0.06 -12.95
N LYS A 37 -13.54 -1.10 -12.30
CA LYS A 37 -14.89 -1.68 -12.13
C LYS A 37 -15.81 -0.83 -11.27
N ARG A 38 -15.26 -0.11 -10.27
CA ARG A 38 -16.01 0.82 -9.42
C ARG A 38 -16.34 2.14 -10.10
N SER A 39 -15.61 2.52 -11.14
CA SER A 39 -15.88 3.74 -11.92
C SER A 39 -16.82 3.53 -13.11
N SER A 40 -17.16 2.27 -13.45
CA SER A 40 -17.99 1.93 -14.62
C SER A 40 -19.42 1.50 -14.26
N GLY A 41 -19.80 1.50 -12.99
CA GLY A 41 -21.13 1.12 -12.51
C GLY A 41 -21.84 2.28 -11.81
N GLU A 42 -23.05 2.58 -12.26
CA GLU A 42 -24.04 3.50 -11.69
C GLU A 42 -24.13 3.39 -10.14
N SER A 43 -24.29 4.56 -9.49
CA SER A 43 -24.81 4.78 -8.13
C SER A 43 -23.84 5.24 -7.03
N THR A 44 -24.24 6.41 -6.49
CA THR A 44 -24.16 6.87 -5.09
C THR A 44 -22.77 7.20 -4.54
N SER A 45 -22.40 8.47 -4.68
CA SER A 45 -22.05 9.43 -3.61
C SER A 45 -21.36 8.95 -2.31
N GLU A 46 -20.55 7.88 -2.32
CA GLU A 46 -19.65 7.51 -1.22
C GLU A 46 -18.25 7.10 -1.72
N GLY A 47 -17.94 7.39 -2.99
CA GLY A 47 -16.66 7.11 -3.64
C GLY A 47 -15.52 8.07 -3.28
N ARG A 48 -15.58 8.77 -2.14
CA ARG A 48 -14.50 9.68 -1.70
C ARG A 48 -13.33 8.83 -1.22
N THR A 49 -12.51 8.43 -2.19
CA THR A 49 -11.10 8.02 -2.03
C THR A 49 -10.79 7.37 -0.69
N LYS A 50 -10.85 6.03 -0.63
CA LYS A 50 -10.13 5.30 0.43
C LYS A 50 -8.71 5.90 0.55
N PRO A 51 -8.27 6.31 1.76
CA PRO A 51 -6.92 6.79 2.00
C PRO A 51 -5.90 5.90 1.30
N ALA A 52 -4.83 6.48 0.75
CA ALA A 52 -3.78 5.74 0.05
C ALA A 52 -3.25 4.57 0.91
N GLU A 53 -3.24 4.76 2.23
CA GLU A 53 -2.92 3.76 3.24
C GLU A 53 -3.81 2.51 3.18
N LEU A 54 -5.13 2.65 3.02
CA LEU A 54 -6.04 1.52 2.83
C LEU A 54 -5.83 0.79 1.49
N ARG A 55 -5.22 1.45 0.49
CA ARG A 55 -4.94 0.82 -0.81
C ARG A 55 -3.69 -0.04 -0.71
N TRP A 56 -2.63 0.52 -0.15
CA TRP A 56 -1.39 -0.21 0.01
C TRP A 56 -1.53 -1.35 1.01
N LYS A 57 -2.39 -1.24 2.03
CA LYS A 57 -2.75 -2.36 2.92
C LYS A 57 -3.28 -3.56 2.14
N TRP A 58 -4.16 -3.34 1.15
CA TRP A 58 -4.66 -4.43 0.31
C TRP A 58 -3.55 -5.04 -0.57
N VAL A 59 -2.67 -4.20 -1.11
CA VAL A 59 -1.53 -4.65 -1.91
C VAL A 59 -0.59 -5.52 -1.05
N GLU A 60 -0.33 -5.10 0.19
CA GLU A 60 0.41 -5.88 1.18
C GLU A 60 -0.27 -7.23 1.44
N ASP A 61 -1.58 -7.24 1.74
CA ASP A 61 -2.34 -8.48 1.98
C ASP A 61 -2.32 -9.43 0.77
N PHE A 62 -2.34 -8.89 -0.44
CA PHE A 62 -2.23 -9.68 -1.67
C PHE A 62 -0.83 -10.28 -1.81
N CYS A 63 0.21 -9.45 -1.67
CA CYS A 63 1.60 -9.88 -1.75
C CYS A 63 1.89 -10.95 -0.69
N TRP A 64 1.43 -10.74 0.53
CA TRP A 64 1.60 -11.65 1.65
C TRP A 64 1.03 -13.04 1.35
N ARG A 65 -0.21 -13.13 0.83
CA ARG A 65 -0.85 -14.40 0.45
C ARG A 65 -0.14 -15.14 -0.68
N LYS A 66 0.59 -14.42 -1.53
CA LYS A 66 1.40 -14.98 -2.63
C LYS A 66 2.84 -15.32 -2.18
N GLY A 67 3.14 -15.23 -0.88
CA GLY A 67 4.47 -15.50 -0.32
C GLY A 67 5.47 -14.33 -0.46
N CYS A 68 5.02 -13.17 -0.94
CA CYS A 68 5.82 -11.95 -0.95
C CYS A 68 5.63 -11.22 0.40
N LEU A 69 6.48 -11.56 1.36
CA LEU A 69 6.42 -11.08 2.75
C LEU A 69 6.99 -9.66 2.87
N ARG A 70 6.44 -8.70 2.12
CA ARG A 70 6.88 -7.29 2.10
C ARG A 70 5.81 -6.41 2.73
N SER A 71 6.23 -5.43 3.51
CA SER A 71 5.31 -4.50 4.16
C SER A 71 4.69 -3.54 3.16
N GLN A 72 3.63 -2.86 3.60
CA GLN A 72 2.99 -1.78 2.85
C GLN A 72 3.99 -0.78 2.26
N ASN A 73 4.89 -0.26 3.10
CA ASN A 73 5.84 0.77 2.71
C ASN A 73 6.89 0.21 1.74
N GLN A 74 7.38 -1.01 1.98
CA GLN A 74 8.32 -1.66 1.06
C GLN A 74 7.71 -1.84 -0.34
N CYS A 75 6.45 -2.27 -0.42
CA CYS A 75 5.74 -2.41 -1.67
C CYS A 75 5.55 -1.05 -2.38
N ASN A 76 5.21 0.00 -1.64
CA ASN A 76 5.07 1.36 -2.16
C ASN A 76 6.40 1.88 -2.74
N ASP A 77 7.47 1.86 -1.94
CA ASP A 77 8.79 2.35 -2.36
C ASP A 77 9.33 1.57 -3.56
N LYS A 78 9.14 0.24 -3.57
CA LYS A 78 9.53 -0.60 -4.70
C LYS A 78 8.77 -0.22 -5.96
N TRP A 79 7.46 0.01 -5.85
CA TRP A 79 6.63 0.40 -6.98
C TRP A 79 7.03 1.77 -7.54
N ASP A 80 7.29 2.75 -6.69
CA ASP A 80 7.70 4.09 -7.11
C ASP A 80 9.06 4.07 -7.84
N ASN A 81 10.03 3.32 -7.31
CA ASN A 81 11.31 3.11 -7.97
C ASN A 81 11.14 2.40 -9.32
N LEU A 82 10.30 1.36 -9.36
CA LEU A 82 10.06 0.58 -10.57
C LEU A 82 9.39 1.42 -11.67
N MET A 83 8.40 2.23 -11.30
CA MET A 83 7.72 3.14 -12.23
C MET A 83 8.63 4.26 -12.72
N ARG A 84 9.54 4.75 -11.88
CA ARG A 84 10.57 5.72 -12.27
C ARG A 84 11.52 5.12 -13.31
N ASP A 85 12.02 3.93 -13.05
CA ASP A 85 12.92 3.22 -13.95
C ASP A 85 12.25 2.88 -15.29
N TYR A 86 10.99 2.41 -15.23
CA TYR A 86 10.18 2.15 -16.42
C TYR A 86 10.03 3.38 -17.32
N LYS A 87 9.72 4.55 -16.73
CA LYS A 87 9.59 5.81 -17.48
C LYS A 87 10.91 6.17 -18.15
N LYS A 88 12.03 6.07 -17.43
CA LYS A 88 13.37 6.34 -17.98
C LYS A 88 13.68 5.46 -19.20
N VAL A 89 13.45 4.15 -19.08
CA VAL A 89 13.69 3.21 -20.19
C VAL A 89 12.77 3.51 -21.37
N ARG A 90 11.47 3.72 -21.12
CA ARG A 90 10.49 4.02 -22.17
C ARG A 90 10.81 5.32 -22.93
N ASP A 91 11.24 6.35 -22.22
CA ASP A 91 11.59 7.63 -22.83
C ASP A 91 12.90 7.55 -23.62
N TYR A 92 13.83 6.69 -23.20
CA TYR A 92 15.04 6.40 -23.97
C TYR A 92 14.71 5.66 -25.27
N GLU A 93 13.94 4.56 -25.19
CA GLU A 93 13.51 3.82 -26.39
C GLU A 93 12.77 4.71 -27.39
N ARG A 94 11.91 5.61 -26.90
CA ARG A 94 11.22 6.60 -27.72
C ARG A 94 12.20 7.54 -28.44
N LYS A 95 13.19 8.09 -27.72
CA LYS A 95 14.20 8.99 -28.29
C LYS A 95 15.09 8.29 -29.33
N ILE A 96 15.38 7.01 -29.15
CA ILE A 96 16.13 6.22 -30.14
C ILE A 96 15.28 5.98 -31.40
N ALA A 97 14.00 5.63 -31.24
CA ALA A 97 13.08 5.47 -32.36
C ALA A 97 12.94 6.75 -33.20
N GLU A 98 12.96 7.92 -32.57
CA GLU A 98 12.93 9.23 -33.24
C GLU A 98 14.25 9.60 -33.93
N LYS A 99 15.40 9.12 -33.44
CA LYS A 99 16.74 9.51 -33.93
C LYS A 99 17.33 8.61 -35.00
N VAL A 100 17.05 7.30 -34.97
CA VAL A 100 17.87 6.30 -35.68
C VAL A 100 17.12 5.55 -36.79
N GLY A 101 15.80 5.76 -36.95
CA GLY A 101 15.06 5.12 -38.05
C GLY A 101 15.21 3.59 -38.02
N GLU A 102 15.55 2.94 -39.15
CA GLU A 102 15.64 1.47 -39.27
C GLU A 102 16.71 0.79 -38.38
N ASP A 103 17.76 1.49 -37.92
CA ASP A 103 18.89 0.89 -37.17
C ASP A 103 18.73 1.00 -35.63
N HIS A 104 17.49 1.13 -35.16
CA HIS A 104 17.14 1.31 -33.74
C HIS A 104 17.48 0.10 -32.86
N ASN A 105 17.63 -1.09 -33.44
CA ASN A 105 17.84 -2.33 -32.67
C ASN A 105 19.20 -2.36 -31.96
N LEU A 106 20.26 -1.79 -32.54
CA LEU A 106 21.61 -1.84 -31.98
C LEU A 106 21.83 -0.88 -30.80
N LEU A 107 21.06 0.22 -30.74
CA LEU A 107 21.15 1.24 -29.68
C LEU A 107 20.04 1.14 -28.63
N SER A 108 19.11 0.19 -28.81
CA SER A 108 18.05 -0.10 -27.84
C SER A 108 18.65 -0.49 -26.49
N TYR A 109 18.01 -0.02 -25.42
CA TYR A 109 18.33 -0.27 -24.03
C TYR A 109 18.61 -1.75 -23.73
N TRP A 110 17.91 -2.66 -24.43
CA TRP A 110 18.02 -4.09 -24.24
C TRP A 110 19.36 -4.67 -24.71
N HIS A 111 19.95 -4.09 -25.76
CA HIS A 111 21.23 -4.52 -26.32
C HIS A 111 22.40 -3.69 -25.80
N MET A 112 22.14 -2.58 -25.09
CA MET A 112 23.20 -1.79 -24.47
C MET A 112 23.85 -2.50 -23.28
N GLU A 113 25.17 -2.40 -23.21
CA GLU A 113 25.97 -2.87 -22.08
C GLU A 113 25.73 -2.03 -20.82
N LYS A 114 25.97 -2.64 -19.65
CA LYS A 114 25.73 -2.03 -18.33
C LYS A 114 26.44 -0.68 -18.13
N ASN A 115 27.65 -0.53 -18.66
CA ASN A 115 28.41 0.72 -18.55
C ASN A 115 27.76 1.83 -19.37
N LEU A 116 27.38 1.53 -20.61
CA LEU A 116 26.68 2.46 -21.49
C LEU A 116 25.30 2.88 -20.92
N ARG A 117 24.61 1.98 -20.20
CA ARG A 117 23.37 2.34 -19.47
C ARG A 117 23.64 3.38 -18.40
N LYS A 118 24.73 3.24 -17.63
CA LYS A 118 25.12 4.23 -16.62
C LYS A 118 25.47 5.57 -17.24
N ASP A 119 26.24 5.55 -18.33
CA ASP A 119 26.64 6.76 -19.06
C ASP A 119 25.42 7.50 -19.65
N ASN A 120 24.38 6.75 -20.05
CA ASN A 120 23.09 7.30 -20.50
C ASN A 120 22.09 7.58 -19.36
N ASN A 121 22.48 7.49 -18.09
CA ASN A 121 21.63 7.71 -16.91
C ASN A 121 20.40 6.77 -16.81
N LEU A 122 20.51 5.58 -17.38
CA LEU A 122 19.45 4.58 -17.43
C LEU A 122 19.55 3.58 -16.27
N PRO A 123 18.42 2.99 -15.85
CA PRO A 123 18.42 1.96 -14.83
C PRO A 123 19.31 0.78 -15.23
N SER A 124 20.12 0.27 -14.31
CA SER A 124 20.98 -0.88 -14.60
C SER A 124 20.25 -2.22 -14.48
N ASN A 125 19.16 -2.28 -13.70
CA ASN A 125 18.53 -3.52 -13.26
C ASN A 125 17.13 -3.74 -13.84
N MET A 126 16.70 -2.95 -14.84
CA MET A 126 15.41 -3.19 -15.49
C MET A 126 15.51 -4.46 -16.34
N LEU A 127 14.68 -5.44 -16.03
CA LEU A 127 14.60 -6.69 -16.78
C LEU A 127 13.49 -6.60 -17.84
N HIS A 128 13.70 -7.23 -18.98
CA HIS A 128 12.77 -7.16 -20.11
C HIS A 128 11.36 -7.64 -19.76
N HIS A 129 11.25 -8.79 -19.07
CA HIS A 129 9.96 -9.33 -18.65
C HIS A 129 9.25 -8.47 -17.60
N ILE A 130 10.00 -7.80 -16.70
CA ILE A 130 9.44 -6.85 -15.74
C ILE A 130 8.88 -5.62 -16.48
N TYR A 131 9.64 -5.10 -17.44
CA TYR A 131 9.21 -3.98 -18.28
C TYR A 131 7.94 -4.31 -19.08
N GLN A 132 7.89 -5.50 -19.68
CA GLN A 132 6.71 -5.96 -20.42
C GLN A 132 5.48 -6.08 -19.50
N ALA A 133 5.65 -6.60 -18.28
CA ALA A 133 4.57 -6.66 -17.30
C ALA A 133 4.07 -5.27 -16.90
N LEU A 134 4.97 -4.29 -16.75
CA LEU A 134 4.62 -2.89 -16.46
C LEU A 134 3.90 -2.21 -17.63
N LEU A 135 4.33 -2.47 -18.88
CA LEU A 135 3.62 -2.00 -20.06
C LEU A 135 2.15 -2.41 -20.02
N ASN A 136 1.88 -3.68 -19.73
CA ASN A 136 0.50 -4.18 -19.66
C ASN A 136 -0.33 -3.49 -18.58
N VAL A 137 0.26 -3.10 -17.45
CA VAL A 137 -0.44 -2.37 -16.39
C VAL A 137 -0.69 -0.91 -16.78
N VAL A 138 0.27 -0.27 -17.43
CA VAL A 138 0.23 1.16 -17.79
C VAL A 138 -0.57 1.43 -19.07
N GLU A 139 -0.42 0.61 -20.11
CA GLU A 139 -1.03 0.82 -21.42
C GLU A 139 -2.48 0.34 -21.48
N LYS A 140 -2.83 -0.74 -20.77
CA LYS A 140 -4.24 -1.14 -20.56
C LYS A 140 -5.07 -0.03 -19.92
N LYS A 141 -4.42 0.92 -19.23
CA LYS A 141 -5.02 2.14 -18.64
C LYS A 141 -5.17 3.29 -19.64
N GLY A 142 -4.35 3.35 -20.71
CA GLY A 142 -4.39 4.39 -21.73
C GLY A 142 -5.53 4.19 -22.73
N ILE A 143 -5.69 2.97 -23.24
CA ILE A 143 -6.67 2.62 -24.28
C ILE A 143 -8.12 2.74 -23.77
N GLN A 144 -8.36 2.41 -22.50
CA GLN A 144 -9.68 2.46 -21.87
C GLN A 144 -10.09 3.87 -21.43
N ARG A 145 -9.14 4.82 -21.29
CA ARG A 145 -9.43 6.21 -20.90
C ARG A 145 -9.80 7.12 -22.07
N THR A 146 -9.41 6.76 -23.29
CA THR A 146 -9.73 7.50 -24.52
C THR A 146 -11.08 7.10 -25.15
N ALA A 147 -11.79 6.11 -24.59
CA ALA A 147 -13.05 5.58 -25.12
C ALA A 147 -14.30 6.14 -24.41
N VAL A 148 -14.28 7.41 -23.96
CA VAL A 148 -15.48 8.09 -23.44
C VAL A 148 -15.88 9.20 -24.42
N PRO A 149 -16.86 8.98 -25.32
CA PRO A 149 -17.46 10.07 -26.06
C PRO A 149 -18.39 10.83 -25.12
N VAL A 150 -18.05 12.09 -24.84
CA VAL A 150 -18.94 13.04 -24.17
C VAL A 150 -20.07 13.39 -25.16
N PRO A 151 -21.35 13.16 -24.84
CA PRO A 151 -22.42 13.69 -25.67
C PRO A 151 -22.56 15.18 -25.36
N VAL A 152 -22.02 16.03 -26.23
CA VAL A 152 -22.34 17.46 -26.23
C VAL A 152 -23.69 17.60 -26.93
N ALA A 153 -24.73 17.88 -26.16
CA ALA A 153 -26.00 18.35 -26.69
C ALA A 153 -25.81 19.78 -27.22
N ALA A 154 -25.94 19.95 -28.53
CA ALA A 154 -26.24 21.23 -29.16
C ALA A 154 -27.17 20.96 -30.34
N GLY A 155 -28.42 21.40 -30.20
CA GLY A 155 -29.38 21.42 -31.30
C GLY A 155 -28.99 22.46 -32.34
N GLY A 156 -29.45 22.27 -33.57
CA GLY A 156 -29.32 23.27 -34.63
C GLY A 156 -29.38 22.67 -36.02
N SER A 157 -30.56 22.77 -36.62
CA SER A 157 -30.94 22.36 -37.97
C SER A 157 -30.07 22.88 -39.12
N GLY A 158 -30.03 22.12 -40.22
CA GLY A 158 -29.93 22.69 -41.57
C GLY A 158 -28.99 21.95 -42.52
N GLY A 159 -29.52 21.55 -43.69
CA GLY A 159 -28.69 21.43 -44.90
C GLY A 159 -28.59 20.03 -45.49
N SER A 160 -29.54 19.71 -46.37
CA SER A 160 -29.54 18.61 -47.32
C SER A 160 -28.38 18.73 -48.33
N THR A 161 -27.65 17.64 -48.59
CA THR A 161 -27.28 17.19 -49.96
C THR A 161 -26.67 15.78 -49.91
N THR A 162 -27.41 14.81 -50.44
CA THR A 162 -26.90 13.52 -50.96
C THR A 162 -26.51 13.71 -52.45
N PRO A 163 -26.08 12.70 -53.24
CA PRO A 163 -25.75 11.30 -52.93
C PRO A 163 -24.44 10.79 -53.60
N ASN A 164 -23.90 9.65 -53.14
CA ASN A 164 -23.75 8.48 -54.04
C ASN A 164 -23.69 7.15 -53.27
N ILE A 165 -24.50 6.21 -53.76
CA ILE A 165 -24.76 4.81 -53.39
C ILE A 165 -23.74 3.90 -54.15
N PRO A 166 -23.60 2.55 -53.97
CA PRO A 166 -24.36 1.54 -53.18
C PRO A 166 -23.53 0.53 -52.34
N GLY A 167 -24.23 -0.23 -51.49
CA GLY A 167 -24.08 -1.70 -51.55
C GLY A 167 -24.32 -2.51 -50.26
N TYR A 168 -25.51 -3.13 -50.17
CA TYR A 168 -25.82 -4.40 -49.47
C TYR A 168 -25.80 -4.38 -47.92
N VAL A 169 -26.93 -4.26 -47.20
CA VAL A 169 -28.07 -5.18 -46.90
C VAL A 169 -27.69 -6.50 -46.21
N VAL A 170 -28.56 -6.91 -45.26
CA VAL A 170 -28.69 -8.17 -44.48
C VAL A 170 -28.36 -7.95 -43.01
N GLU A 171 -29.33 -7.52 -42.21
CA GLU A 171 -30.44 -8.28 -41.60
C GLU A 171 -29.99 -9.15 -40.41
N ARG A 172 -30.57 -8.79 -39.27
CA ARG A 172 -30.36 -9.32 -37.93
C ARG A 172 -31.26 -10.53 -37.73
N SER A 173 -30.69 -11.69 -37.46
CA SER A 173 -31.44 -12.86 -37.02
C SER A 173 -30.96 -13.30 -35.63
N MET A 174 -31.90 -13.41 -34.69
CA MET A 174 -31.67 -13.99 -33.37
C MET A 174 -32.08 -15.47 -33.41
N SER A 175 -31.21 -16.36 -32.96
CA SER A 175 -31.63 -17.67 -32.47
C SER A 175 -30.61 -18.26 -31.50
N ASN A 176 -31.19 -18.92 -30.51
CA ASN A 176 -30.64 -19.51 -29.30
C ASN A 176 -30.33 -20.99 -29.54
N VAL A 177 -29.09 -21.46 -29.41
CA VAL A 177 -28.76 -22.89 -29.25
C VAL A 177 -27.46 -23.09 -28.43
N GLN A 178 -27.57 -24.03 -27.49
CA GLN A 178 -26.63 -24.66 -26.55
C GLN A 178 -25.28 -25.18 -27.14
N PRO A 179 -24.21 -25.40 -26.33
CA PRO A 179 -22.86 -25.72 -26.83
C PRO A 179 -22.58 -27.22 -27.01
N PRO A 180 -21.58 -27.62 -27.83
CA PRO A 180 -20.99 -28.95 -27.77
C PRO A 180 -19.52 -28.93 -27.28
N LEU A 181 -19.21 -29.85 -26.34
CA LEU A 181 -17.92 -30.56 -26.19
C LEU A 181 -17.69 -31.46 -27.44
N PRO A 182 -16.54 -32.13 -27.73
CA PRO A 182 -15.48 -32.72 -26.87
C PRO A 182 -14.06 -32.67 -27.57
N PRO A 183 -13.06 -33.60 -27.43
CA PRO A 183 -12.88 -34.75 -26.53
C PRO A 183 -11.52 -34.93 -25.81
N ASN A 184 -11.59 -35.79 -24.79
CA ASN A 184 -10.50 -36.49 -24.12
C ASN A 184 -9.70 -37.40 -25.08
N LEU A 185 -8.38 -37.45 -24.90
CA LEU A 185 -7.58 -38.66 -25.12
C LEU A 185 -6.67 -38.92 -23.92
N LEU A 186 -6.90 -40.07 -23.30
CA LEU A 186 -6.03 -40.76 -22.35
C LEU A 186 -4.80 -41.31 -23.08
N GLN A 187 -3.60 -41.13 -22.53
CA GLN A 187 -2.66 -42.25 -22.43
C GLN A 187 -1.66 -42.10 -21.28
N HIS A 188 -1.52 -43.20 -20.56
CA HIS A 188 -0.65 -43.47 -19.41
C HIS A 188 0.84 -43.44 -19.77
N GLN A 189 1.71 -43.20 -18.78
CA GLN A 189 2.70 -44.18 -18.26
C GLN A 189 3.90 -43.52 -17.53
N LEU A 190 4.12 -44.00 -16.30
CA LEU A 190 5.39 -44.33 -15.63
C LEU A 190 6.28 -43.28 -14.94
N THR A 191 6.24 -43.42 -13.61
CA THR A 191 7.22 -43.27 -12.53
C THR A 191 8.70 -43.50 -12.89
N ALA A 192 9.57 -42.61 -12.40
CA ALA A 192 10.96 -42.91 -12.05
C ALA A 192 11.38 -42.08 -10.81
N PRO A 193 12.00 -42.68 -9.76
CA PRO A 193 12.46 -41.96 -8.59
C PRO A 193 13.85 -41.36 -8.82
N ILE A 194 14.02 -40.08 -8.45
CA ILE A 194 15.31 -39.37 -8.46
C ILE A 194 16.06 -39.74 -7.16
N PRO A 195 17.34 -40.16 -7.22
CA PRO A 195 18.13 -40.43 -6.02
C PRO A 195 18.47 -39.14 -5.28
N ILE A 196 18.25 -39.15 -3.97
CA ILE A 196 18.55 -38.06 -3.03
C ILE A 196 20.05 -38.03 -2.79
N LEU A 197 20.74 -36.99 -3.29
CA LEU A 197 22.08 -36.64 -2.82
C LEU A 197 21.94 -35.83 -1.52
N ALA A 198 22.50 -36.36 -0.43
CA ALA A 198 22.53 -35.69 0.86
C ALA A 198 23.36 -34.39 0.79
N LEU A 199 22.74 -33.28 1.20
CA LEU A 199 23.38 -31.97 1.30
C LEU A 199 24.28 -31.92 2.55
N PRO A 200 25.53 -31.39 2.49
CA PRO A 200 26.36 -31.24 3.67
C PRO A 200 25.76 -30.25 4.68
N PRO A 201 26.00 -30.43 6.00
CA PRO A 201 25.45 -29.56 7.03
C PRO A 201 26.05 -28.13 6.93
N PRO A 202 25.26 -27.09 7.26
CA PRO A 202 25.74 -25.71 7.24
C PRO A 202 26.79 -25.44 8.33
N PRO A 203 27.75 -24.53 8.09
CA PRO A 203 28.74 -24.15 9.10
C PRO A 203 28.09 -23.43 10.29
N PRO A 204 28.67 -23.56 11.50
CA PRO A 204 28.13 -22.91 12.69
C PRO A 204 28.19 -21.38 12.59
N PRO A 205 27.24 -20.67 13.24
CA PRO A 205 27.21 -19.21 13.22
C PRO A 205 28.43 -18.61 13.96
N PRO A 206 28.92 -17.43 13.51
CA PRO A 206 30.02 -16.75 14.19
C PRO A 206 29.60 -16.29 15.61
N PRO A 207 30.53 -16.25 16.57
CA PRO A 207 30.25 -15.83 17.93
C PRO A 207 29.82 -14.35 17.99
N PRO A 208 28.97 -13.97 18.96
CA PRO A 208 28.53 -12.60 19.13
C PRO A 208 29.70 -11.67 19.50
N PRO A 209 29.67 -10.39 19.08
CA PRO A 209 30.69 -9.43 19.45
C PRO A 209 30.71 -9.17 20.97
N PRO A 210 31.89 -8.89 21.56
CA PRO A 210 32.01 -8.64 22.99
C PRO A 210 31.26 -7.36 23.41
N PRO A 211 30.73 -7.32 24.64
CA PRO A 211 30.03 -6.14 25.16
C PRO A 211 30.99 -4.95 25.34
N PRO A 212 30.51 -3.71 25.15
CA PRO A 212 31.32 -2.51 25.35
C PRO A 212 31.70 -2.33 26.83
N PRO A 213 32.86 -1.70 27.11
CA PRO A 213 33.35 -1.52 28.48
C PRO A 213 32.48 -0.53 29.28
N PRO A 214 32.36 -0.72 30.61
CA PRO A 214 31.56 0.16 31.45
C PRO A 214 32.28 1.50 31.67
N LEU A 215 31.56 2.60 31.45
CA LEU A 215 32.03 3.94 31.81
C LEU A 215 31.84 4.19 33.31
N PRO A 216 32.81 4.83 33.99
CA PRO A 216 32.76 5.04 35.44
C PRO A 216 31.72 6.09 35.85
N TYR A 217 30.90 5.70 36.83
CA TYR A 217 29.99 6.54 37.60
C TYR A 217 30.75 7.51 38.52
N SER A 218 30.30 8.78 38.59
CA SER A 218 30.35 9.64 39.81
C SER A 218 29.49 10.91 39.63
N GLN A 219 28.29 10.88 40.24
CA GLN A 219 27.55 11.86 41.11
C GLN A 219 27.70 13.40 40.95
N PRO A 220 26.76 14.27 41.43
CA PRO A 220 25.38 14.07 41.90
C PRO A 220 24.33 15.03 41.25
N VAL A 221 23.05 14.75 41.56
CA VAL A 221 21.79 15.46 41.19
C VAL A 221 21.79 17.00 41.41
N PRO A 222 20.96 17.73 40.62
CA PRO A 222 19.73 18.27 41.22
C PRO A 222 18.47 18.08 40.35
N THR A 223 17.37 17.82 41.06
CA THR A 223 15.97 17.87 40.65
C THR A 223 15.64 19.11 39.80
N MET A 224 14.96 18.93 38.67
CA MET A 224 13.70 19.60 38.27
C MET A 224 13.32 19.19 36.84
N CYS A 225 12.01 19.03 36.63
CA CYS A 225 11.31 18.81 35.37
C CYS A 225 11.68 19.85 34.30
N ASP A 226 11.65 19.49 33.01
CA ASP A 226 10.47 19.65 32.14
C ASP A 226 10.88 19.50 30.67
N SER A 227 9.90 19.18 29.86
CA SER A 227 9.91 18.90 28.44
C SER A 227 10.51 20.04 27.61
N SER A 228 11.28 19.71 26.58
CA SER A 228 11.40 20.54 25.37
C SER A 228 11.91 19.71 24.20
N ASP A 229 10.97 19.39 23.32
CA ASP A 229 11.22 19.17 21.90
C ASP A 229 11.96 20.38 21.32
N SER A 230 13.13 20.12 20.73
CA SER A 230 13.85 21.11 19.93
C SER A 230 13.39 20.99 18.48
N ASP A 231 12.69 22.03 18.04
CA ASP A 231 12.43 22.33 16.64
C ASP A 231 13.65 23.05 16.07
N THR A 232 14.39 22.45 15.13
CA THR A 232 15.36 23.15 14.28
C THR A 232 15.52 22.44 12.94
N SER A 233 15.01 23.04 11.86
CA SER A 233 15.91 23.64 10.85
C SER A 233 15.11 24.16 9.66
N GLU A 234 14.88 25.48 9.64
CA GLU A 234 14.78 26.26 8.42
C GLU A 234 16.13 26.26 7.70
N TYR A 235 16.13 26.07 6.38
CA TYR A 235 17.24 26.47 5.53
C TYR A 235 16.73 27.16 4.25
N SER A 236 16.90 28.48 4.30
CA SER A 236 17.40 29.40 3.28
C SER A 236 16.74 29.53 1.90
N ASP A 237 16.15 30.72 1.74
CA ASP A 237 16.69 31.88 1.00
C ASP A 237 16.72 31.88 -0.55
N SER A 238 16.31 33.03 -1.08
CA SER A 238 16.06 33.37 -2.50
C SER A 238 17.35 33.64 -3.29
N PRO A 239 17.29 33.77 -4.64
CA PRO A 239 17.37 35.14 -5.18
C PRO A 239 16.67 35.42 -6.54
N ALA A 240 16.07 36.62 -6.60
CA ALA A 240 16.08 37.62 -7.68
C ALA A 240 15.86 37.25 -9.17
N LYS A 241 14.84 37.88 -9.80
CA LYS A 241 15.08 38.64 -11.06
C LYS A 241 14.09 39.78 -11.32
N ARG A 242 14.64 40.99 -11.21
CA ARG A 242 14.15 42.28 -11.73
C ARG A 242 13.68 42.20 -13.19
N ARG A 243 12.55 42.84 -13.50
CA ARG A 243 12.42 43.69 -14.69
C ARG A 243 11.79 45.02 -14.32
N LYS A 244 12.59 46.07 -14.56
CA LYS A 244 12.34 47.50 -14.33
C LYS A 244 11.92 48.17 -15.63
N ARG A 245 10.89 49.00 -15.59
CA ARG A 245 10.62 50.21 -16.41
C ARG A 245 9.38 50.87 -15.78
N GLY A 246 9.31 52.15 -15.43
CA GLY A 246 10.24 53.27 -15.48
C GLY A 246 9.50 54.55 -15.03
N GLY A 247 10.25 55.61 -14.68
CA GLY A 247 9.75 56.98 -14.40
C GLY A 247 8.97 57.14 -13.09
N GLY A 248 9.01 58.25 -12.36
CA GLY A 248 9.67 59.53 -12.51
C GLY A 248 9.58 60.27 -11.17
N ASN A 249 10.35 61.35 -11.09
CA ASN A 249 10.62 62.21 -9.94
C ASN A 249 9.38 62.97 -9.44
N GLY A 250 9.30 63.27 -8.14
CA GLY A 250 8.28 64.19 -7.59
C GLY A 250 8.21 64.24 -6.07
N GLU A 251 8.96 65.19 -5.48
CA GLU A 251 8.84 65.66 -4.10
C GLU A 251 7.43 66.15 -3.73
N GLY A 252 7.06 66.01 -2.45
CA GLY A 252 6.22 67.00 -1.77
C GLY A 252 5.01 66.48 -1.00
N THR A 253 5.08 66.66 0.32
CA THR A 253 3.98 67.07 1.20
C THR A 253 3.23 65.98 1.99
N SER A 254 3.45 66.08 3.29
CA SER A 254 2.85 65.35 4.41
C SER A 254 1.34 65.54 4.57
N GLY A 255 0.68 64.54 5.15
CA GLY A 255 -0.43 64.81 6.07
C GLY A 255 -1.56 63.78 6.02
N THR A 256 -1.61 62.93 7.05
CA THR A 256 -2.87 62.46 7.65
C THR A 256 -3.62 61.28 7.00
N ALA A 257 -2.92 60.23 6.57
CA ALA A 257 -3.55 58.94 6.22
C ALA A 257 -2.92 57.68 6.88
N ASN A 258 -1.79 57.80 7.58
CA ASN A 258 -0.98 56.63 7.98
C ASN A 258 -1.34 55.96 9.31
N ALA A 259 -2.10 56.61 10.20
CA ALA A 259 -2.50 55.98 11.48
C ALA A 259 -3.65 54.98 11.29
N SER A 260 -4.56 55.26 10.35
CA SER A 260 -5.72 54.41 10.05
C SER A 260 -5.29 53.09 9.43
N THR A 261 -4.39 53.12 8.44
CA THR A 261 -3.92 51.92 7.72
C THR A 261 -3.07 51.01 8.60
N SER A 262 -2.21 51.55 9.47
CA SER A 262 -1.44 50.76 10.42
C SER A 262 -2.33 50.03 11.44
N HIS A 263 -3.40 50.69 11.91
CA HIS A 263 -4.36 50.08 12.82
C HIS A 263 -5.19 49.00 12.10
N GLU A 264 -5.61 49.25 10.86
CA GLU A 264 -6.35 48.29 10.04
C GLU A 264 -5.54 47.03 9.75
N VAL A 265 -4.26 47.19 9.39
CA VAL A 265 -3.32 46.09 9.17
C VAL A 265 -3.07 45.32 10.47
N GLY A 266 -2.87 46.01 11.60
CA GLY A 266 -2.74 45.35 12.91
C GLY A 266 -3.98 44.56 13.31
N THR A 267 -5.17 45.10 13.04
CA THR A 267 -6.44 44.41 13.30
C THR A 267 -6.63 43.19 12.40
N ALA A 268 -6.23 43.29 11.13
CA ALA A 268 -6.27 42.18 10.18
C ALA A 268 -5.29 41.07 10.58
N ILE A 269 -4.08 41.41 11.00
CA ILE A 269 -3.08 40.45 11.50
C ILE A 269 -3.60 39.74 12.76
N SER A 270 -4.16 40.46 13.73
CA SER A 270 -4.76 39.85 14.92
C SER A 270 -5.92 38.91 14.58
N LYS A 271 -6.77 39.27 13.61
CA LYS A 271 -7.83 38.38 13.11
C LYS A 271 -7.26 37.14 12.44
N SER A 272 -6.25 37.28 11.59
CA SER A 272 -5.58 36.14 10.96
C SER A 272 -4.90 35.22 11.97
N ALA A 273 -4.22 35.79 12.97
CA ALA A 273 -3.62 35.05 14.07
C ALA A 273 -4.68 34.28 14.88
N SER A 274 -5.81 34.92 15.18
CA SER A 274 -6.94 34.26 15.87
C SER A 274 -7.51 33.09 15.08
N ILE A 275 -7.68 33.23 13.76
CA ILE A 275 -8.20 32.15 12.90
C ILE A 275 -7.21 30.97 12.85
N ILE A 276 -5.90 31.26 12.79
CA ILE A 276 -4.87 30.20 12.80
C ILE A 276 -4.85 29.50 14.15
N ALA A 277 -4.92 30.23 15.27
CA ALA A 277 -4.96 29.64 16.60
C ALA A 277 -6.19 28.74 16.80
N GLU A 278 -7.37 29.20 16.38
CA GLU A 278 -8.60 28.40 16.42
C GLU A 278 -8.51 27.15 15.54
N ALA A 279 -7.93 27.28 14.34
CA ALA A 279 -7.71 26.14 13.44
C ALA A 279 -6.72 25.11 14.04
N LEU A 280 -5.65 25.57 14.68
CA LEU A 280 -4.68 24.71 15.35
C LEU A 280 -5.32 23.95 16.52
N GLN A 281 -6.07 24.66 17.38
CA GLN A 281 -6.77 24.05 18.50
C GLN A 281 -7.82 23.02 18.04
N ALA A 282 -8.57 23.32 16.98
CA ALA A 282 -9.54 22.39 16.40
C ALA A 282 -8.88 21.16 15.76
N CYS A 283 -7.69 21.32 15.19
CA CYS A 283 -6.88 20.21 14.66
C CYS A 283 -6.35 19.32 15.78
N GLU A 284 -5.78 19.91 16.83
CA GLU A 284 -5.26 19.20 18.01
C GLU A 284 -6.37 18.41 18.70
N GLU A 285 -7.53 19.04 18.96
CA GLU A 285 -8.66 18.37 19.61
C GLU A 285 -9.24 17.23 18.74
N ARG A 286 -9.15 17.34 17.40
CA ARG A 286 -9.55 16.23 16.50
C ARG A 286 -8.53 15.09 16.54
N GLU A 287 -7.25 15.40 16.65
CA GLU A 287 -6.21 14.39 16.82
C GLU A 287 -6.31 13.69 18.16
N GLU A 288 -6.50 14.44 19.24
CA GLU A 288 -6.67 13.89 20.59
C GLU A 288 -7.89 12.95 20.67
N ARG A 289 -9.02 13.30 20.02
CA ARG A 289 -10.17 12.39 19.91
C ARG A 289 -9.82 11.09 19.20
N ARG A 290 -9.12 11.16 18.06
CA ARG A 290 -8.68 9.96 17.32
C ARG A 290 -7.72 9.10 18.15
N HIS A 291 -6.84 9.75 18.92
CA HIS A 291 -5.93 9.08 19.81
C HIS A 291 -6.67 8.37 20.94
N ARG A 292 -7.61 9.06 21.61
CA ARG A 292 -8.49 8.48 22.63
C ARG A 292 -9.27 7.28 22.10
N ASP A 293 -9.87 7.41 20.92
CA ASP A 293 -10.62 6.31 20.29
C ASP A 293 -9.74 5.09 20.03
N LEU A 294 -8.52 5.29 19.50
CA LEU A 294 -7.58 4.21 19.25
C LEU A 294 -7.15 3.50 20.54
N VAL A 295 -6.84 4.27 21.59
CA VAL A 295 -6.50 3.73 22.92
C VAL A 295 -7.67 2.92 23.49
N SER A 296 -8.89 3.45 23.41
CA SER A 296 -10.10 2.75 23.89
C SER A 296 -10.35 1.44 23.14
N LEU A 297 -10.07 1.38 21.84
CA LEU A 297 -10.17 0.16 21.04
C LEU A 297 -9.12 -0.87 21.44
N HIS A 298 -7.90 -0.43 21.73
CA HIS A 298 -6.83 -1.32 22.23
C HIS A 298 -7.16 -1.87 23.61
N GLU A 299 -7.64 -1.02 24.52
CA GLU A 299 -8.08 -1.43 25.86
C GLU A 299 -9.24 -2.43 25.79
N ARG A 300 -10.26 -2.15 24.97
CA ARG A 300 -11.37 -3.08 24.75
C ARG A 300 -10.89 -4.42 24.19
N ARG A 301 -9.95 -4.41 23.25
CA ARG A 301 -9.38 -5.65 22.70
C ARG A 301 -8.69 -6.47 23.79
N LEU A 302 -7.91 -5.81 24.65
CA LEU A 302 -7.21 -6.46 25.75
C LEU A 302 -8.20 -7.09 26.74
N GLU A 303 -9.29 -6.40 27.07
CA GLU A 303 -10.31 -6.92 27.99
C GLU A 303 -11.05 -8.14 27.40
N ILE A 304 -11.32 -8.14 26.10
CA ILE A 304 -11.91 -9.30 25.40
C ILE A 304 -10.95 -10.49 25.43
N GLU A 305 -9.65 -10.27 25.22
CA GLU A 305 -8.66 -11.34 25.28
C GLU A 305 -8.56 -11.91 26.71
N LYS A 306 -8.46 -11.03 27.70
CA LYS A 306 -8.41 -11.40 29.12
C LYS A 306 -9.66 -12.19 29.53
N SER A 307 -10.86 -11.71 29.23
CA SER A 307 -12.10 -12.42 29.55
C SER A 307 -12.20 -13.78 28.85
N LYS A 308 -11.71 -13.91 27.60
CA LYS A 308 -11.62 -15.20 26.90
C LYS A 308 -10.72 -16.19 27.66
N THR A 309 -9.57 -15.74 28.16
CA THR A 309 -8.68 -16.61 28.96
C THR A 309 -9.31 -17.01 30.30
N GLU A 310 -10.05 -16.10 30.94
CA GLU A 310 -10.73 -16.37 32.21
C GLU A 310 -11.88 -17.37 32.02
N ILE A 311 -12.70 -17.23 30.97
CA ILE A 311 -13.74 -18.21 30.64
C ILE A 311 -13.12 -19.59 30.36
N ASN A 312 -12.00 -19.64 29.63
CA ASN A 312 -11.30 -20.90 29.37
C ASN A 312 -10.82 -21.56 30.68
N LYS A 313 -10.27 -20.76 31.60
CA LYS A 313 -9.85 -21.22 32.93
C LYS A 313 -11.03 -21.76 33.74
N GLN A 314 -12.17 -21.07 33.74
CA GLN A 314 -13.39 -21.55 34.42
C GLN A 314 -13.92 -22.84 33.80
N GLY A 315 -13.86 -22.98 32.47
CA GLY A 315 -14.21 -24.22 31.77
C GLY A 315 -13.35 -25.41 32.20
N ILE A 316 -12.03 -25.20 32.32
CA ILE A 316 -11.10 -26.23 32.81
C ILE A 316 -11.39 -26.58 34.27
N ASN A 317 -11.61 -25.59 35.13
CA ASN A 317 -11.95 -25.84 36.54
C ASN A 317 -13.26 -26.64 36.67
N GLY A 318 -14.28 -26.31 35.88
CA GLY A 318 -15.53 -27.07 35.85
C GLY A 318 -15.36 -28.52 35.38
N LEU A 319 -14.44 -28.76 34.43
CA LEU A 319 -14.08 -30.13 34.00
C LEU A 319 -13.40 -30.89 35.14
N VAL A 320 -12.46 -30.27 35.84
CA VAL A 320 -11.76 -30.87 36.99
C VAL A 320 -12.76 -31.25 38.09
N ASP A 321 -13.73 -30.37 38.39
CA ASP A 321 -14.78 -30.65 39.37
C ASP A 321 -15.67 -31.84 38.96
N ALA A 322 -16.03 -31.94 37.68
CA ALA A 322 -16.80 -33.07 37.17
C ALA A 322 -16.03 -34.40 37.27
N ILE A 323 -14.75 -34.39 36.92
CA ILE A 323 -13.87 -35.56 37.07
C ILE A 323 -13.76 -35.98 38.53
N ASN A 324 -13.59 -35.03 39.45
CA ASN A 324 -13.53 -35.32 40.89
C ASN A 324 -14.84 -35.91 41.42
N LYS A 325 -16.00 -35.38 40.99
CA LYS A 325 -17.31 -35.96 41.34
C LYS A 325 -17.47 -37.38 40.80
N LEU A 326 -17.04 -37.63 39.57
CA LEU A 326 -17.07 -38.96 38.96
C LEU A 326 -16.16 -39.94 39.72
N ALA A 327 -14.93 -39.54 40.04
CA ALA A 327 -13.99 -40.36 40.80
C ALA A 327 -14.56 -40.74 42.18
N ASN A 328 -15.12 -39.76 42.90
CA ASN A 328 -15.76 -40.00 44.21
C ASN A 328 -16.95 -40.96 44.09
N SER A 329 -17.74 -40.84 43.01
CA SER A 329 -18.89 -41.71 42.77
C SER A 329 -18.45 -43.16 42.47
N ILE A 330 -17.37 -43.34 41.70
CA ILE A 330 -16.77 -44.66 41.43
C ILE A 330 -16.21 -45.27 42.72
N LEU A 331 -15.49 -44.49 43.53
CA LEU A 331 -14.97 -44.95 44.81
C LEU A 331 -16.09 -45.38 45.78
N ALA A 332 -17.16 -44.59 45.87
CA ALA A 332 -18.34 -44.94 46.66
C ALA A 332 -19.01 -46.22 46.17
N LEU A 333 -19.14 -46.40 44.86
CA LEU A 333 -19.72 -47.60 44.25
C LEU A 333 -18.86 -48.86 44.50
N ALA A 334 -17.54 -48.73 44.37
CA ALA A 334 -16.60 -49.81 44.67
C ALA A 334 -16.64 -50.20 46.17
N SER A 335 -16.75 -49.22 47.06
CA SER A 335 -16.88 -49.46 48.50
C SER A 335 -18.16 -50.21 48.86
N ASN A 336 -19.29 -49.87 48.24
CA ASN A 336 -20.57 -50.59 48.45
C ASN A 336 -20.51 -52.05 47.97
N LYS A 337 -19.82 -52.33 46.86
CA LYS A 337 -19.66 -53.70 46.34
C LYS A 337 -18.80 -54.60 47.24
N ASN A 338 -17.86 -54.02 47.98
CA ASN A 338 -17.05 -54.76 48.94
C ASN A 338 -17.79 -55.06 50.25
N GLN A 339 -18.87 -54.33 50.58
CA GLN A 339 -19.71 -54.65 51.74
C GLN A 339 -20.79 -55.69 51.45
N SER A 340 -21.21 -55.86 50.19
CA SER A 340 -22.22 -56.86 49.80
C SER A 340 -21.67 -58.27 49.53
N SER A 341 -20.36 -58.48 49.68
CA SER A 341 -19.68 -59.76 49.39
C SER A 341 -19.21 -60.53 50.62
N SER A 342 -19.57 -60.13 51.84
CA SER A 342 -19.40 -60.97 53.03
C SER A 342 -20.40 -62.13 53.00
N PRO A 343 -19.96 -63.40 52.87
CA PRO A 343 -20.83 -64.56 53.01
C PRO A 343 -21.13 -64.79 54.49
N ASN A 344 -22.38 -65.16 54.77
CA ASN A 344 -22.81 -65.75 56.04
C ASN A 344 -22.16 -67.11 56.28
#